data_AF-A0A521WTH8-F1
#
_entry.id   AF-A0A521WTH8-F1
#
_cell.length_a   1.000
_cell.length_b   1.000
_cell.length_c   1.000
_cell.angle_alpha   90.00
_cell.angle_beta   90.00
_cell.angle_gamma   90.00
#
_symmetry.space_group_name_H-M   'P 1'
#
loop_
_entity.id
_entity.type
_entity.pdbx_description
1 polymer ?
#
loop_
_entity_poly.entity_id
_entity_poly.type
_entity_poly.pdbx_seq_one_letter_code
_entity_poly.pdbx_strand_id
1 'polypeptide(L)' 'MKTELIHHQTYQTRAETRQVEYIEVFYNRERLHSANGYLSPIDYELQHKAA' A
#
# COMPACT_ATOMS: atom_id res chain seq x y z
N MET A 1 5.94 -3.16 -1.49
CA MET A 1 4.79 -2.25 -1.22
C MET A 1 4.57 -1.29 -2.38
N LYS A 2 3.34 -0.81 -2.60
CA LYS A 2 3.05 0.27 -3.56
C LYS A 2 3.44 1.60 -2.93
N THR A 3 4.48 2.25 -3.44
CA THR A 3 5.03 3.50 -2.86
C THR A 3 5.15 4.65 -3.87
N GLU A 4 4.97 4.37 -5.17
CA GLU A 4 5.21 5.30 -6.28
C GLU A 4 4.42 6.63 -6.24
N LEU A 5 3.31 6.68 -5.49
CA LEU A 5 2.44 7.86 -5.36
C LEU A 5 2.52 8.54 -3.98
N ILE A 6 3.41 8.05 -3.10
CA ILE A 6 3.52 8.51 -1.72
C ILE A 6 4.83 9.29 -1.48
N HIS A 7 5.89 8.96 -2.22
CA HIS A 7 7.18 9.64 -2.02
C HIS A 7 7.24 10.99 -2.74
N HIS A 8 7.79 11.99 -2.05
CA HIS A 8 8.12 13.32 -2.58
C HIS A 8 6.94 14.26 -2.92
N GLN A 9 5.76 14.07 -2.33
CA GLN A 9 4.65 15.00 -2.50
C GLN A 9 4.25 15.67 -1.18
N THR A 10 4.32 17.00 -1.16
CA THR A 10 3.66 17.82 -0.15
C THR A 10 2.19 17.92 -0.53
N TYR A 11 1.32 17.18 0.15
CA TYR A 11 -0.11 17.20 -0.13
C TYR A 11 -0.70 18.55 0.28
N GLN A 12 -0.99 19.40 -0.70
CA GLN A 12 -1.56 20.73 -0.46
C GLN A 12 -3.07 20.66 -0.30
N THR A 13 -3.70 19.60 -0.82
CA THR A 13 -5.15 19.45 -0.84
C THR A 13 -5.61 18.11 -0.26
N ARG A 14 -6.79 18.12 0.37
CA ARG A 14 -7.44 16.89 0.89
C ARG A 14 -7.66 15.83 -0.20
N ALA A 15 -7.77 16.24 -1.46
CA ALA A 15 -7.97 15.32 -2.59
C ALA A 15 -6.71 14.47 -2.84
N GLU A 16 -5.53 15.03 -2.65
CA GLU A 16 -4.27 14.30 -2.79
C GLU A 16 -4.06 13.35 -1.60
N THR A 17 -4.43 13.76 -0.38
CA THR A 17 -4.41 12.87 0.81
C THR A 17 -5.28 11.63 0.62
N ARG A 18 -6.41 11.71 -0.12
CA ARG A 18 -7.24 10.54 -0.41
C ARG A 18 -6.52 9.50 -1.26
N GLN A 19 -5.66 9.92 -2.19
CA GLN A 19 -4.88 8.98 -2.99
C GLN A 19 -3.82 8.27 -2.14
N VAL A 20 -3.21 9.00 -1.21
CA VAL A 20 -2.25 8.45 -0.25
C VAL A 20 -2.91 7.46 0.68
N GLU A 21 -4.04 7.85 1.28
CA GLU A 21 -4.82 7.01 2.17
C GLU A 21 -5.27 5.73 1.46
N TYR A 22 -5.73 5.85 0.21
CA TYR A 22 -6.07 4.68 -0.60
C TYR A 22 -4.87 3.75 -0.81
N ILE A 23 -3.67 4.26 -1.01
CA ILE A 23 -2.49 3.42 -1.30
C ILE A 23 -1.87 2.84 -0.03
N GLU A 24 -1.71 3.65 1.02
CA GLU A 24 -1.10 3.20 2.28
C GLU A 24 -2.04 2.36 3.14
N VAL A 25 -3.30 2.78 3.28
CA VAL A 25 -4.25 2.15 4.18
C VAL A 25 -4.93 1.01 3.44
N PHE A 26 -5.65 1.31 2.37
CA PHE A 26 -6.42 0.27 1.70
C PHE A 26 -5.55 -0.67 0.85
N TYR A 27 -4.75 -0.15 -0.08
CA TYR A 27 -4.03 -0.99 -1.04
C TYR A 27 -2.93 -1.81 -0.39
N ASN A 28 -2.08 -1.20 0.44
CA ASN A 28 -0.94 -1.89 1.03
C ASN A 28 -1.32 -2.77 2.24
N ARG A 29 -2.30 -2.38 3.07
CA ARG A 29 -2.66 -3.13 4.30
C ARG A 29 -3.85 -4.07 4.14
N GLU A 30 -4.86 -3.70 3.36
CA GLU A 30 -6.15 -4.43 3.37
C GLU A 30 -6.43 -5.18 2.07
N ARG A 31 -5.97 -4.67 0.93
CA ARG A 31 -6.31 -5.24 -0.37
C ARG A 31 -5.66 -6.60 -0.55
N LEU A 32 -6.47 -7.64 -0.71
CA LEU A 32 -6.00 -8.98 -0.98
C LEU A 32 -5.71 -9.18 -2.47
N HIS A 33 -4.58 -9.80 -2.76
CA HIS A 33 -4.17 -10.14 -4.11
C HIS A 33 -4.14 -11.66 -4.30
N SER A 34 -4.91 -12.20 -5.24
CA SER A 34 -4.91 -13.63 -5.56
C SER A 34 -3.52 -14.12 -5.99
N ALA A 35 -2.75 -13.29 -6.69
CA ALA A 35 -1.37 -13.56 -7.07
C ALA A 35 -0.43 -13.73 -5.86
N ASN A 36 -0.75 -13.11 -4.72
CA ASN A 36 0.02 -13.19 -3.48
C ASN A 36 -0.55 -14.25 -2.52
N GLY A 37 -1.41 -15.16 -2.99
CA GLY A 37 -2.06 -16.15 -2.13
C GLY A 37 -3.16 -15.55 -1.25
N TYR A 38 -3.86 -14.53 -1.74
CA TYR A 38 -4.87 -13.77 -0.97
C TYR A 38 -4.31 -13.07 0.26
N LEU A 39 -3.08 -12.57 0.14
CA LEU A 39 -2.44 -11.73 1.16
C LEU A 39 -2.42 -10.27 0.71
N SER A 40 -2.41 -9.37 1.70
CA SER A 40 -2.11 -7.97 1.45
C SER A 40 -0.65 -7.81 1.02
N PRO A 41 -0.29 -6.72 0.31
CA PRO A 41 1.10 -6.42 0.01
C PRO A 41 1.99 -6.45 1.26
N ILE A 42 1.51 -5.92 2.39
CA ILE A 42 2.22 -5.94 3.68
C ILE A 42 2.45 -7.34 4.21
N ASP A 43 1.39 -8.15 4.27
CA ASP A 43 1.49 -9.51 4.80
C ASP A 43 2.37 -10.38 3.92
N TYR A 44 2.27 -10.20 2.60
CA TYR A 44 3.12 -10.88 1.63
C TYR A 44 4.59 -10.58 1.88
N GLU A 45 5.00 -9.31 2.00
CA GLU A 45 6.42 -9.02 2.29
C GLU A 45 6.83 -9.45 3.69
N LEU A 46 5.96 -9.40 4.69
CA LEU A 46 6.29 -9.86 6.04
C LEU A 46 6.64 -11.35 6.03
N GLN A 47 5.87 -12.16 5.29
CA GLN A 47 6.15 -13.58 5.13
C GLN A 47 7.41 -13.85 4.31
N HIS A 48 7.67 -13.04 3.26
CA HIS A 48 8.83 -13.24 2.38
C HIS A 48 10.13 -12.65 2.93
N LYS A 49 10.08 -11.68 3.86
CA LYS A 49 11.26 -11.13 4.55
C LYS A 49 11.68 -11.95 5.77
N ALA A 50 10.81 -12.82 6.26
CA ALA A 50 11.10 -13.70 7.39
C ALA A 50 11.78 -15.03 6.98
N ALA A 51 12.07 -15.22 5.68
CA ALA A 51 12.79 -16.36 5.11
C ALA A 51 14.22 -15.96 4.73
#